data_AF-A0A7S1XMH3-F1
#
_entry.id   AF-A0A7S1XMH3-F1
#
_cell.length_a   1.000
_cell.length_b   1.000
_cell.length_c   1.000
_cell.angle_alpha   90.00
_cell.angle_beta   90.00
_cell.angle_gamma   90.00
#
_symmetry.space_group_name_H-M   'P 1'
#
loop_
_entity.id
_entity.type
_entity.pdbx_description
1 polymer ?
#
loop_
_entity_poly.entity_id
_entity_poly.type
_entity_poly.pdbx_seq_one_letter_code
_entity_poly.pdbx_strand_id
1 'polypeptide(L)'
;MSTAAARRRVLRGVVFDMDGTLTVPNLDFREMYRRCGVEGKSDILAEMQAMTPARKEEVGAIIEEMEEEGRRTLELMPGAVHIGEWLKAQRIPAAIVTRNTKRTVDHLQTALWQTQGLPSFEPAISRDDPYPPKPAPGALQAIASAWGCAPEDLAMVGDSPANDIVFGKAAGATTALLDTGRRFAEGGLDEGADITVANLIDLPRQLWHTFDIPGPLGTHAPLLKFDTPSPSTPAHEAAAAGDASVALKGGDLDARDAFGQTPLHWAANGGHTAAVVELISAGADVNAKGYIGATAVCRAARNGDVEVLRALLAAPKISCIDTPNDKMQSPLHFAAFKKNRAAVRCLLAYGASTMVLDRKGRTPAEDTSDEDIRADILRARAEGAEVFAEARGGGGGCAVL
;
A
#
# COMPACT_ATOMS: atom_id res chain seq x y z
N MET A 1 26.88 28.81 12.41
CA MET A 1 26.81 27.50 13.08
C MET A 1 25.67 26.73 12.44
N SER A 2 25.98 25.73 11.62
CA SER A 2 24.97 24.84 11.04
C SER A 2 24.35 24.05 12.18
N THR A 3 23.09 24.31 12.52
CA THR A 3 22.31 23.44 13.41
C THR A 3 22.31 22.07 12.75
N ALA A 4 22.98 21.08 13.34
CA ALA A 4 22.84 19.70 12.92
C ALA A 4 21.34 19.38 13.01
N ALA A 5 20.68 19.22 11.87
CA ALA A 5 19.28 18.80 11.85
C ALA A 5 19.20 17.54 12.69
N ALA A 6 18.38 17.56 13.76
CA ALA A 6 18.19 16.40 14.61
C ALA A 6 17.84 15.21 13.70
N ARG A 7 18.65 14.15 13.79
CA ARG A 7 18.49 12.98 12.92
C ARG A 7 17.11 12.39 13.18
N ARG A 8 16.30 12.25 12.12
CA ARG A 8 14.95 11.69 12.21
C ARG A 8 15.04 10.26 12.75
N ARG A 9 14.15 9.89 13.67
CA ARG A 9 14.08 8.55 14.27
C ARG A 9 13.72 7.52 13.22
N VAL A 10 14.15 6.27 13.40
CA VAL A 10 13.82 5.18 12.47
C VAL A 10 12.44 4.62 12.83
N LEU A 11 11.55 4.49 11.85
CA LEU A 11 10.27 3.81 12.09
C LEU A 11 10.51 2.31 12.26
N ARG A 12 10.21 1.76 13.44
CA ARG A 12 10.44 0.33 13.76
C ARG A 12 9.20 -0.52 13.70
N GLY A 13 8.01 0.08 13.67
CA GLY A 13 6.75 -0.63 13.48
C GLY A 13 5.55 0.30 13.60
N VAL A 14 4.39 -0.19 13.17
CA VAL A 14 3.12 0.55 13.24
C VAL A 14 2.11 -0.29 14.01
N VAL A 15 1.46 0.33 15.00
CA VAL A 15 0.40 -0.29 15.80
C VAL A 15 -0.92 0.35 15.40
N PHE A 16 -1.91 -0.46 15.07
CA PHE A 16 -3.23 0.00 14.64
C PHE A 16 -4.31 -0.33 15.69
N ASP A 17 -5.29 0.56 15.83
CA ASP A 17 -6.63 0.13 16.22
C ASP A 17 -7.32 -0.62 15.07
N MET A 18 -8.42 -1.30 15.38
CA MET A 18 -9.18 -2.07 14.40
C MET A 18 -10.37 -1.26 13.87
N ASP A 19 -11.38 -1.04 14.69
CA ASP A 19 -12.64 -0.43 14.26
C ASP A 19 -12.45 1.06 14.03
N GLY A 20 -12.93 1.59 12.91
CA GLY A 20 -12.74 3.01 12.59
C GLY A 20 -11.36 3.31 12.02
N THR A 21 -10.44 2.34 12.10
CA THR A 21 -9.07 2.45 11.61
C THR A 21 -8.80 1.47 10.48
N LEU A 22 -8.57 0.18 10.76
CA LEU A 22 -8.34 -0.85 9.73
C LEU A 22 -9.64 -1.37 9.12
N THR A 23 -10.74 -1.33 9.86
CA THR A 23 -12.06 -1.76 9.42
C THR A 23 -13.06 -0.64 9.54
N VAL A 24 -14.05 -0.63 8.64
CA VAL A 24 -15.19 0.28 8.79
C VAL A 24 -16.01 -0.20 10.00
N PRO A 25 -16.34 0.68 10.98
CA PRO A 25 -17.21 0.30 12.07
C PRO A 25 -18.55 -0.19 11.53
N ASN A 26 -18.94 -1.41 11.89
CA ASN A 26 -20.17 -2.02 11.41
C ASN A 26 -21.08 -2.54 12.53
N LEU A 27 -20.60 -2.57 13.77
CA LEU A 27 -21.42 -2.90 14.94
C LEU A 27 -22.14 -1.64 15.45
N ASP A 28 -23.47 -1.64 15.43
CA ASP A 28 -24.27 -0.58 16.04
C ASP A 28 -24.35 -0.78 17.56
N PHE A 29 -23.43 -0.10 18.28
CA PHE A 29 -23.39 -0.14 19.73
C PHE A 29 -24.70 0.36 20.36
N ARG A 30 -25.41 1.33 19.77
CA ARG A 30 -26.66 1.85 20.35
C ARG A 30 -27.74 0.77 20.33
N GLU A 31 -27.83 0.05 19.21
CA GLU A 31 -28.73 -1.07 19.08
C GLU A 31 -28.36 -2.22 20.02
N MET A 32 -27.07 -2.50 20.18
CA MET A 32 -26.59 -3.50 21.13
C MET A 32 -26.98 -3.14 22.57
N TYR A 33 -26.72 -1.91 23.01
CA TYR A 33 -27.13 -1.42 24.33
C TYR A 33 -28.64 -1.55 24.54
N ARG A 34 -29.44 -1.18 23.52
CA ARG A 34 -30.90 -1.31 23.56
C ARG A 34 -31.35 -2.76 23.72
N ARG A 35 -30.78 -3.70 22.96
CA ARG A 35 -31.11 -5.13 23.05
C ARG A 35 -30.69 -5.73 24.40
N CYS A 36 -29.56 -5.28 24.95
CA CYS A 36 -29.08 -5.73 26.25
C CYS A 36 -29.81 -5.08 27.44
N GLY A 37 -30.65 -4.05 27.20
CA GLY A 37 -31.39 -3.34 28.24
C GLY A 37 -30.50 -2.46 29.12
N VAL A 38 -29.39 -1.95 28.54
CA VAL A 38 -28.43 -1.09 29.22
C VAL A 38 -28.61 0.34 28.71
N GLU A 39 -28.58 1.33 29.62
CA GLU A 39 -28.64 2.74 29.23
C GLU A 39 -27.39 3.10 28.41
N GLY A 40 -27.56 3.71 27.22
CA GLY A 40 -26.54 3.86 26.17
C GLY A 40 -25.32 4.73 26.50
N LYS A 41 -25.04 5.00 27.78
CA LYS A 41 -23.83 5.67 28.28
C LYS A 41 -23.03 4.82 29.29
N SER A 42 -23.51 3.64 29.67
CA SER A 42 -22.81 2.72 30.60
C SER A 42 -21.88 1.76 29.85
N ASP A 43 -20.81 1.29 30.51
CA ASP A 43 -20.00 0.15 30.03
C ASP A 43 -20.82 -1.14 30.19
N ILE A 44 -21.13 -1.81 29.07
CA ILE A 44 -21.95 -3.02 29.06
C ILE A 44 -21.32 -4.14 29.89
N LEU A 45 -19.98 -4.23 29.90
CA LEU A 45 -19.26 -5.25 30.64
C LEU A 45 -19.35 -5.00 32.15
N ALA A 46 -19.32 -3.74 32.57
CA ALA A 46 -19.51 -3.35 33.96
C ALA A 46 -20.94 -3.62 34.45
N GLU A 47 -21.95 -3.27 33.63
CA GLU A 47 -23.37 -3.52 33.94
C GLU A 47 -23.66 -5.03 34.02
N MET A 48 -23.06 -5.84 33.14
CA MET A 48 -23.15 -7.29 33.19
C MET A 48 -22.65 -7.87 34.52
N GLN A 49 -21.70 -7.23 35.23
CA GLN A 49 -21.25 -7.74 36.53
C GLN A 49 -22.34 -7.68 37.60
N ALA A 50 -23.21 -6.66 37.54
CA ALA A 50 -24.30 -6.43 38.50
C ALA A 50 -25.58 -7.25 38.20
N MET A 51 -25.67 -7.93 37.06
CA MET A 51 -26.85 -8.70 36.63
C MET A 51 -26.97 -10.08 37.30
N THR A 52 -28.18 -10.67 37.28
CA THR A 52 -28.41 -12.06 37.69
C THR A 52 -27.77 -13.04 36.70
N PRO A 53 -27.40 -14.28 37.11
CA PRO A 53 -26.79 -15.26 36.20
C PRO A 53 -27.59 -15.52 34.91
N ALA A 54 -28.92 -15.66 35.02
CA ALA A 54 -29.80 -15.86 33.87
C ALA A 54 -29.80 -14.65 32.91
N ARG A 55 -29.76 -13.42 33.45
CA ARG A 55 -29.70 -12.22 32.61
C ARG A 55 -28.32 -12.06 31.95
N LYS A 56 -27.24 -12.46 32.62
CA LYS A 56 -25.88 -12.46 32.03
C LYS A 56 -25.80 -13.41 30.84
N GLU A 57 -26.43 -14.58 30.93
CA GLU A 57 -26.47 -15.54 29.82
C GLU A 57 -27.26 -14.99 28.63
N GLU A 58 -28.42 -14.39 28.86
CA GLU A 58 -29.24 -13.76 27.82
C GLU A 58 -28.50 -12.59 27.14
N VAL A 59 -27.92 -11.68 27.92
CA VAL A 59 -27.14 -10.53 27.40
C VAL A 59 -25.90 -11.02 26.64
N GLY A 60 -25.22 -12.05 27.15
CA GLY A 60 -24.08 -12.68 26.47
C GLY A 60 -24.46 -13.27 25.11
N ALA A 61 -25.61 -13.94 25.01
CA ALA A 61 -26.11 -14.47 23.75
C ALA A 61 -26.41 -13.36 22.72
N ILE A 62 -27.00 -12.24 23.16
CA ILE A 62 -27.27 -11.08 22.30
C ILE A 62 -25.97 -10.47 21.77
N ILE A 63 -24.98 -10.26 22.65
CA ILE A 63 -23.67 -9.70 22.25
C ILE A 63 -22.99 -10.62 21.24
N GLU A 64 -22.95 -11.94 21.50
CA GLU A 64 -22.32 -12.89 20.57
C GLU A 64 -23.04 -12.94 19.22
N GLU A 65 -24.38 -12.90 19.20
CA GLU A 65 -25.17 -12.84 17.96
C GLU A 65 -24.82 -11.60 17.13
N MET A 66 -24.78 -10.43 17.77
CA MET A 66 -24.46 -9.17 17.09
C MET A 66 -23.00 -9.10 16.66
N GLU A 67 -22.06 -9.55 17.49
CA GLU A 67 -20.64 -9.63 17.13
C GLU A 67 -20.42 -10.62 15.97
N GLU A 68 -21.18 -11.72 15.90
CA GLU A 68 -21.15 -12.67 14.80
C GLU A 68 -21.69 -12.08 13.50
N GLU A 69 -22.80 -11.34 13.55
CA GLU A 69 -23.31 -10.58 12.41
C GLU A 69 -22.31 -9.50 11.95
N GLY A 70 -21.72 -8.78 12.90
CA GLY A 70 -20.64 -7.82 12.65
C GLY A 70 -19.44 -8.47 11.96
N ARG A 71 -18.99 -9.65 12.39
CA ARG A 71 -17.90 -10.37 11.70
C ARG A 71 -18.23 -10.66 10.24
N ARG A 72 -19.46 -11.10 9.94
CA ARG A 72 -19.89 -11.44 8.56
C ARG A 72 -19.94 -10.25 7.61
N THR A 73 -20.15 -9.05 8.15
CA THR A 73 -20.31 -7.81 7.38
C THR A 73 -19.09 -6.90 7.51
N LEU A 74 -17.98 -7.43 8.04
CA LEU A 74 -16.77 -6.65 8.29
C LEU A 74 -16.06 -6.31 7.00
N GLU A 75 -15.76 -5.03 6.81
CA GLU A 75 -15.08 -4.52 5.62
C GLU A 75 -13.81 -3.75 6.01
N LEU A 76 -12.79 -3.86 5.17
CA LEU A 76 -11.57 -3.07 5.34
C LEU A 76 -11.84 -1.58 5.07
N MET A 77 -11.22 -0.73 5.87
CA MET A 77 -11.23 0.72 5.64
C MET A 77 -10.59 1.04 4.29
N PRO A 78 -11.13 1.98 3.51
CA PRO A 78 -10.46 2.47 2.31
C PRO A 78 -9.01 2.88 2.57
N GLY A 79 -8.08 2.28 1.83
CA GLY A 79 -6.64 2.50 2.00
C GLY A 79 -5.92 1.48 2.91
N ALA A 80 -6.64 0.64 3.67
CA ALA A 80 -6.04 -0.36 4.56
C ALA A 80 -5.12 -1.35 3.84
N VAL A 81 -5.55 -1.86 2.67
CA VAL A 81 -4.72 -2.74 1.83
C VAL A 81 -3.46 -2.00 1.36
N HIS A 82 -3.59 -0.76 0.88
CA HIS A 82 -2.48 0.03 0.35
C HIS A 82 -1.41 0.33 1.40
N ILE A 83 -1.81 0.69 2.63
CA ILE A 83 -0.84 0.84 3.73
C ILE A 83 -0.19 -0.50 4.09
N GLY A 84 -0.95 -1.60 4.10
CA GLY A 84 -0.40 -2.94 4.33
C GLY A 84 0.65 -3.34 3.30
N GLU A 85 0.38 -3.12 2.02
CA GLU A 85 1.33 -3.36 0.93
C GLU A 85 2.59 -2.50 1.07
N TRP A 86 2.42 -1.23 1.44
CA TRP A 86 3.53 -0.32 1.64
C TRP A 86 4.41 -0.74 2.83
N LEU A 87 3.81 -1.10 3.97
CA LEU A 87 4.54 -1.61 5.14
C LEU A 87 5.29 -2.92 4.80
N LYS A 88 4.63 -3.84 4.09
CA LYS A 88 5.24 -5.10 3.60
C LYS A 88 6.46 -4.83 2.72
N ALA A 89 6.34 -3.93 1.74
CA ALA A 89 7.44 -3.61 0.82
C ALA A 89 8.63 -2.94 1.54
N GLN A 90 8.37 -2.17 2.59
CA GLN A 90 9.38 -1.50 3.40
C GLN A 90 9.93 -2.40 4.53
N ARG A 91 9.36 -3.60 4.72
CA ARG A 91 9.67 -4.53 5.82
C ARG A 91 9.43 -3.91 7.20
N ILE A 92 8.37 -3.12 7.33
CA ILE A 92 7.94 -2.54 8.61
C ILE A 92 6.89 -3.47 9.22
N PRO A 93 7.10 -4.01 10.44
CA PRO A 93 6.11 -4.86 11.08
C PRO A 93 4.88 -4.03 11.51
N ALA A 94 3.73 -4.70 11.55
CA ALA A 94 2.48 -4.13 12.03
C ALA A 94 1.91 -4.95 13.19
N ALA A 95 1.26 -4.28 14.12
CA ALA A 95 0.54 -4.88 15.24
C ALA A 95 -0.86 -4.31 15.34
N ILE A 96 -1.75 -5.02 16.04
CA ILE A 96 -3.08 -4.54 16.41
C ILE A 96 -3.18 -4.48 17.93
N VAL A 97 -3.82 -3.43 18.44
CA VAL A 97 -4.35 -3.39 19.80
C VAL A 97 -5.79 -2.93 19.70
N THR A 98 -6.74 -3.78 20.11
CA THR A 98 -8.18 -3.49 19.96
C THR A 98 -9.00 -4.01 21.14
N ARG A 99 -10.18 -3.43 21.32
CA ARG A 99 -11.22 -3.90 22.25
C ARG A 99 -12.07 -5.04 21.69
N ASN A 100 -11.83 -5.48 20.45
CA ASN A 100 -12.50 -6.63 19.86
C ASN A 100 -12.04 -7.94 20.48
N THR A 101 -12.89 -8.98 20.38
CA THR A 101 -12.51 -10.35 20.78
C THR A 101 -11.41 -10.91 19.89
N LYS A 102 -10.68 -11.89 20.41
CA LYS A 102 -9.71 -12.66 19.65
C LYS A 102 -10.33 -13.28 18.39
N ARG A 103 -11.58 -13.74 18.47
CA ARG A 103 -12.31 -14.30 17.32
C ARG A 103 -12.48 -13.29 16.19
N THR A 104 -12.85 -12.04 16.52
CA THR A 104 -13.02 -10.97 15.54
C THR A 104 -11.67 -10.54 14.96
N VAL A 105 -10.61 -10.46 15.78
CA VAL A 105 -9.24 -10.18 15.32
C VAL A 105 -8.72 -11.27 14.38
N ASP A 106 -8.94 -12.55 14.73
CA ASP A 106 -8.55 -13.69 13.88
C ASP A 106 -9.33 -13.68 12.55
N HIS A 107 -10.60 -13.26 12.54
CA HIS A 107 -11.39 -13.08 11.32
C HIS A 107 -10.82 -11.97 10.43
N LEU A 108 -10.54 -10.78 10.97
CA LEU A 108 -9.87 -9.70 10.22
C LEU A 108 -8.56 -10.21 9.61
N GLN A 109 -7.72 -10.85 10.42
CA GLN A 109 -6.40 -11.31 10.00
C GLN A 109 -6.48 -12.35 8.88
N THR A 110 -7.31 -13.38 9.03
CA THR A 110 -7.32 -14.54 8.13
C THR A 110 -8.23 -14.35 6.91
N ALA A 111 -9.41 -13.75 7.08
CA ALA A 111 -10.41 -13.66 6.02
C ALA A 111 -10.27 -12.39 5.18
N LEU A 112 -9.86 -11.26 5.78
CA LEU A 112 -9.80 -9.97 5.10
C LEU A 112 -8.39 -9.52 4.76
N TRP A 113 -7.41 -9.78 5.63
CA TRP A 113 -6.06 -9.24 5.49
C TRP A 113 -5.11 -10.18 4.73
N GLN A 114 -4.94 -11.42 5.20
CA GLN A 114 -4.04 -12.40 4.58
C GLN A 114 -4.49 -12.84 3.18
N THR A 115 -5.79 -12.80 2.88
CA THR A 115 -6.33 -13.07 1.54
C THR A 115 -5.85 -12.06 0.49
N GLN A 116 -5.41 -10.87 0.93
CA GLN A 116 -4.75 -9.86 0.10
C GLN A 116 -3.23 -10.12 -0.05
N GLY A 117 -2.72 -11.22 0.52
CA GLY A 117 -1.29 -11.54 0.53
C GLY A 117 -0.46 -10.67 1.50
N LEU A 118 -1.09 -10.06 2.50
CA LEU A 118 -0.45 -9.20 3.50
C LEU A 118 0.09 -10.02 4.69
N PRO A 119 1.21 -9.59 5.33
CA PRO A 119 1.74 -10.26 6.52
C PRO A 119 0.79 -10.13 7.71
N SER A 120 0.81 -11.13 8.60
CA SER A 120 0.08 -11.09 9.87
C SER A 120 0.48 -9.88 10.72
N PHE A 121 -0.47 -9.40 11.51
CA PHE A 121 -0.21 -8.51 12.63
C PHE A 121 0.40 -9.29 13.78
N GLU A 122 1.61 -8.92 14.19
CA GLU A 122 2.37 -9.64 15.22
C GLU A 122 3.03 -8.66 16.20
N PRO A 123 2.50 -8.51 17.43
CA PRO A 123 1.33 -9.22 17.98
C PRO A 123 -0.01 -8.60 17.52
N ALA A 124 -1.08 -9.38 17.65
CA ALA A 124 -2.46 -8.93 17.53
C ALA A 124 -3.14 -9.05 18.90
N ILE A 125 -3.16 -7.95 19.66
CA ILE A 125 -3.67 -7.87 21.03
C ILE A 125 -5.15 -7.49 21.01
N SER A 126 -5.98 -8.37 21.57
CA SER A 126 -7.43 -8.25 21.69
C SER A 126 -7.84 -7.93 23.14
N ARG A 127 -9.15 -7.75 23.39
CA ARG A 127 -9.65 -7.60 24.77
C ARG A 127 -9.51 -8.87 25.62
N ASP A 128 -9.29 -10.01 24.98
CA ASP A 128 -9.18 -11.32 25.66
C ASP A 128 -7.74 -11.59 26.15
N ASP A 129 -6.78 -10.75 25.76
CA ASP A 129 -5.38 -10.81 26.17
C ASP A 129 -5.16 -10.12 27.53
N PRO A 130 -4.10 -10.48 28.30
CA PRO A 130 -3.91 -10.03 29.67
C PRO A 130 -3.30 -8.61 29.76
N TYR A 131 -3.84 -7.66 29.00
CA TYR A 131 -3.44 -6.26 29.02
C TYR A 131 -4.60 -5.37 29.49
N PRO A 132 -4.33 -4.33 30.29
CA PRO A 132 -5.34 -3.32 30.59
C PRO A 132 -5.86 -2.67 29.29
N PRO A 133 -7.15 -2.30 29.22
CA PRO A 133 -7.71 -1.65 28.03
C PRO A 133 -7.08 -0.27 27.81
N LYS A 134 -7.11 0.19 26.55
CA LYS A 134 -6.77 1.58 26.22
C LYS A 134 -7.61 2.54 27.08
N PRO A 135 -7.05 3.68 27.54
CA PRO A 135 -5.78 4.27 27.12
C PRO A 135 -4.53 3.83 27.93
N ALA A 136 -4.62 2.77 28.75
CA ALA A 136 -3.45 2.31 29.50
C ALA A 136 -2.32 1.80 28.55
N PRO A 137 -1.06 2.22 28.73
CA PRO A 137 -0.02 2.04 27.70
C PRO A 137 0.61 0.64 27.63
N GLY A 138 0.24 -0.27 28.54
CA GLY A 138 0.95 -1.53 28.78
C GLY A 138 1.07 -2.42 27.53
N ALA A 139 0.00 -2.51 26.72
CA ALA A 139 0.02 -3.29 25.48
C ALA A 139 1.03 -2.73 24.46
N LEU A 140 1.09 -1.41 24.26
CA LEU A 140 2.04 -0.79 23.31
C LEU A 140 3.48 -0.93 23.80
N GLN A 141 3.72 -0.75 25.10
CA GLN A 141 5.04 -0.92 25.69
C GLN A 141 5.54 -2.38 25.58
N ALA A 142 4.63 -3.35 25.70
CA ALA A 142 4.94 -4.75 25.46
C ALA A 142 5.29 -5.02 23.99
N ILE A 143 4.56 -4.44 23.04
CA ILE A 143 4.89 -4.49 21.60
C ILE A 143 6.29 -3.93 21.32
N ALA A 144 6.58 -2.72 21.83
CA ALA A 144 7.88 -2.08 21.65
C ALA A 144 9.02 -2.97 22.18
N SER A 145 8.81 -3.56 23.36
CA SER A 145 9.75 -4.51 23.98
C SER A 145 9.93 -5.78 23.13
N ALA A 146 8.85 -6.36 22.61
CA ALA A 146 8.87 -7.54 21.75
C ALA A 146 9.63 -7.28 20.43
N TRP A 147 9.51 -6.08 19.87
CA TRP A 147 10.24 -5.67 18.66
C TRP A 147 11.65 -5.11 18.94
N GLY A 148 12.07 -5.07 20.21
CA GLY A 148 13.40 -4.60 20.61
C GLY A 148 13.66 -3.14 20.23
N CYS A 149 12.67 -2.27 20.41
CA CYS A 149 12.74 -0.85 20.07
C CYS A 149 12.13 0.03 21.17
N ALA A 150 12.39 1.34 21.11
CA ALA A 150 11.76 2.29 22.01
C ALA A 150 10.34 2.64 21.51
N PRO A 151 9.38 2.95 22.40
CA PRO A 151 8.04 3.37 21.96
C PRO A 151 8.04 4.56 21.00
N GLU A 152 8.97 5.50 21.14
CA GLU A 152 9.12 6.67 20.27
C GLU A 152 9.49 6.36 18.82
N ASP A 153 9.97 5.13 18.55
CA ASP A 153 10.25 4.60 17.22
C ASP A 153 9.01 3.93 16.58
N LEU A 154 7.88 3.91 17.29
CA LEU A 154 6.60 3.37 16.83
C LEU A 154 5.61 4.47 16.47
N ALA A 155 4.68 4.13 15.58
CA ALA A 155 3.49 4.93 15.31
C ALA A 155 2.24 4.19 15.79
N MET A 156 1.44 4.82 16.67
CA MET A 156 0.09 4.36 17.05
C MET A 156 -0.93 5.06 16.15
N VAL A 157 -1.73 4.28 15.42
CA VAL A 157 -2.72 4.75 14.47
C VAL A 157 -4.11 4.38 14.97
N GLY A 158 -5.00 5.37 15.06
CA GLY A 158 -6.37 5.17 15.51
C GLY A 158 -7.28 6.30 15.06
N ASP A 159 -8.60 6.15 15.24
CA ASP A 159 -9.59 7.17 14.91
C ASP A 159 -10.16 7.89 16.13
N SER A 160 -9.95 7.37 17.35
CA SER A 160 -10.42 8.00 18.60
C SER A 160 -9.33 8.84 19.27
N PRO A 161 -9.51 10.16 19.41
CA PRO A 161 -8.59 11.02 20.15
C PRO A 161 -8.46 10.62 21.62
N ALA A 162 -9.59 10.43 22.31
CA ALA A 162 -9.61 10.15 23.75
C ALA A 162 -9.09 8.75 24.11
N ASN A 163 -9.09 7.82 23.14
CA ASN A 163 -8.66 6.45 23.34
C ASN A 163 -7.30 6.17 22.70
N ASP A 164 -7.18 6.25 21.38
CA ASP A 164 -5.99 5.82 20.64
C ASP A 164 -4.83 6.81 20.71
N ILE A 165 -5.13 8.11 20.61
CA ILE A 165 -4.11 9.15 20.69
C ILE A 165 -3.58 9.26 22.12
N VAL A 166 -4.46 9.26 23.13
CA VAL A 166 -4.05 9.21 24.53
C VAL A 166 -3.25 7.93 24.83
N PHE A 167 -3.67 6.77 24.31
CA PHE A 167 -2.94 5.49 24.45
C PHE A 167 -1.52 5.56 23.89
N GLY A 168 -1.37 6.05 22.65
CA GLY A 168 -0.06 6.21 22.02
C GLY A 168 0.84 7.18 22.78
N LYS A 169 0.30 8.32 23.20
CA LYS A 169 1.04 9.33 23.99
C LYS A 169 1.46 8.81 25.37
N ALA A 170 0.57 8.10 26.07
CA ALA A 170 0.88 7.50 27.37
C ALA A 170 2.03 6.49 27.27
N ALA A 171 2.17 5.82 26.12
CA ALA A 171 3.28 4.91 25.88
C ALA A 171 4.55 5.60 25.38
N GLY A 172 4.48 6.87 24.97
CA GLY A 172 5.59 7.63 24.38
C GLY A 172 5.77 7.39 22.88
N ALA A 173 4.77 6.82 22.20
CA ALA A 173 4.79 6.61 20.75
C ALA A 173 4.39 7.87 19.98
N THR A 174 4.80 7.93 18.71
CA THR A 174 4.25 8.93 17.78
C THR A 174 2.81 8.54 17.45
N THR A 175 1.90 9.50 17.38
CA THR A 175 0.47 9.26 17.21
C THR A 175 -0.03 9.74 15.85
N ALA A 176 -0.89 8.95 15.22
CA ALA A 176 -1.54 9.27 13.96
C ALA A 176 -3.05 9.11 14.07
N LEU A 177 -3.76 10.23 13.98
CA LEU A 177 -5.22 10.28 13.99
C LEU A 177 -5.76 10.12 12.57
N LEU A 178 -6.60 9.11 12.36
CA LEU A 178 -7.42 8.95 11.15
C LEU A 178 -8.76 9.68 11.35
N ASP A 179 -8.84 10.94 10.93
CA ASP A 179 -10.06 11.74 11.01
C ASP A 179 -10.86 11.67 9.70
N THR A 180 -11.72 10.66 9.61
CA THR A 180 -12.60 10.47 8.44
C THR A 180 -13.76 11.49 8.38
N GLY A 181 -13.83 12.44 9.31
CA GLY A 181 -14.96 13.37 9.48
C GLY A 181 -16.19 12.74 10.13
N ARG A 182 -16.20 11.43 10.38
CA ARG A 182 -17.25 10.72 11.12
C ARG A 182 -17.01 10.77 12.63
N ARG A 183 -16.73 11.95 13.19
CA ARG A 183 -16.63 12.11 14.65
C ARG A 183 -17.98 11.82 15.29
N PHE A 184 -18.21 10.56 15.64
CA PHE A 184 -19.38 10.15 16.39
C PHE A 184 -19.24 10.74 17.79
N ALA A 185 -19.84 11.92 18.00
CA ALA A 185 -20.16 12.50 19.30
C ALA A 185 -19.00 12.87 20.27
N GLU A 186 -17.72 12.59 19.97
CA GLU A 186 -16.59 13.10 20.75
C GLU A 186 -16.24 14.53 20.29
N GLY A 187 -16.94 15.50 20.88
CA GLY A 187 -16.53 16.91 20.80
C GLY A 187 -15.21 17.09 21.54
N GLY A 188 -14.09 17.02 20.82
CA GLY A 188 -12.75 17.20 21.36
C GLY A 188 -11.78 17.76 20.33
N LEU A 189 -10.73 18.43 20.79
CA LEU A 189 -9.55 18.73 19.97
C LEU A 189 -8.89 17.39 19.57
N ASP A 190 -7.95 17.39 18.63
CA ASP A 190 -7.21 16.18 18.17
C ASP A 190 -6.32 15.52 19.25
N GLU A 191 -6.51 15.90 20.52
CA GLU A 191 -5.65 15.56 21.66
C GLU A 191 -4.16 15.81 21.38
N GLY A 192 -3.83 16.71 20.44
CA GLY A 192 -2.49 17.03 19.98
C GLY A 192 -1.80 15.88 19.23
N ALA A 193 -2.53 15.10 18.43
CA ALA A 193 -1.95 14.05 17.59
C ALA A 193 -0.76 14.57 16.75
N ASP A 194 0.30 13.77 16.62
CA ASP A 194 1.51 14.18 15.87
C ASP A 194 1.27 14.20 14.36
N ILE A 195 0.42 13.30 13.88
CA ILE A 195 0.00 13.15 12.49
C ILE A 195 -1.53 13.14 12.46
N THR A 196 -2.13 13.81 11.48
CA THR A 196 -3.56 13.70 11.19
C THR A 196 -3.75 13.49 9.70
N VAL A 197 -4.55 12.47 9.34
CA VAL A 197 -4.90 12.14 7.96
C VAL A 197 -6.39 11.91 7.83
N ALA A 198 -6.95 12.28 6.69
CA ALA A 198 -8.37 12.03 6.40
C ALA A 198 -8.63 10.61 5.85
N ASN A 199 -7.60 9.98 5.28
CA ASN A 199 -7.66 8.64 4.70
C ASN A 199 -6.38 7.86 5.03
N LEU A 200 -6.49 6.54 5.19
CA LEU A 200 -5.32 5.69 5.47
C LEU A 200 -4.28 5.74 4.35
N ILE A 201 -4.68 5.96 3.10
CA ILE A 201 -3.73 6.03 1.99
C ILE A 201 -2.78 7.25 2.09
N ASP A 202 -3.15 8.28 2.85
CA ASP A 202 -2.31 9.47 3.04
C ASP A 202 -1.24 9.25 4.13
N LEU A 203 -1.42 8.25 4.99
CA LEU A 203 -0.56 7.99 6.15
C LEU A 203 0.88 7.60 5.78
N PRO A 204 1.15 6.71 4.80
CA PRO A 204 2.50 6.37 4.38
C PRO A 204 3.40 7.58 4.09
N ARG A 205 2.84 8.62 3.43
CA ARG A 205 3.56 9.86 3.15
C ARG A 205 3.91 10.63 4.43
N GLN A 206 2.98 10.72 5.36
CA GLN A 206 3.23 11.40 6.63
C GLN A 206 4.27 10.64 7.46
N LEU A 207 4.18 9.31 7.53
CA LEU A 207 5.20 8.48 8.17
C LEU A 207 6.58 8.70 7.53
N TRP A 208 6.65 8.78 6.20
CA TRP A 208 7.89 9.11 5.48
C TRP A 208 8.42 10.53 5.77
N HIS A 209 7.58 11.49 6.17
CA HIS A 209 7.97 12.84 6.59
C HIS A 209 8.25 12.99 8.09
N THR A 210 7.82 12.02 8.91
CA THR A 210 8.13 11.95 10.34
C THR A 210 9.38 11.11 10.65
N PHE A 211 9.50 9.92 10.05
CA PHE A 211 10.58 8.96 10.32
C PHE A 211 11.61 8.74 9.20
N ASP A 212 12.82 8.32 9.56
CA ASP A 212 13.71 7.62 8.64
C ASP A 212 13.16 6.22 8.39
N ILE A 213 13.03 5.85 7.11
CA ILE A 213 12.49 4.56 6.68
C ILE A 213 13.60 3.84 5.90
N PRO A 214 14.34 2.94 6.58
CA PRO A 214 15.36 2.13 5.95
C PRO A 214 14.64 1.21 4.96
N GLY A 215 14.61 1.62 3.69
CA GLY A 215 13.95 0.85 2.65
C GLY A 215 14.61 -0.51 2.45
N PRO A 216 14.06 -1.38 1.61
CA PRO A 216 14.52 -2.76 1.44
C PRO A 216 15.99 -2.89 0.97
N LEU A 217 16.56 -1.83 0.39
CA LEU A 217 17.97 -1.73 -0.02
C LEU A 217 18.89 -1.15 1.09
N GLY A 218 18.37 -0.82 2.27
CA GLY A 218 19.07 -0.14 3.35
C GLY A 218 19.20 1.39 3.17
N THR A 219 19.62 2.09 4.23
CA THR A 219 20.01 3.53 4.21
C THR A 219 21.34 3.77 3.50
N HIS A 220 22.06 2.69 3.18
CA HIS A 220 23.46 2.73 2.77
C HIS A 220 23.83 1.78 1.62
N ALA A 221 22.89 1.11 0.93
CA ALA A 221 23.24 0.80 -0.44
C ALA A 221 23.26 2.15 -1.14
N PRO A 222 24.44 2.66 -1.57
CA PRO A 222 24.36 3.56 -2.71
C PRO A 222 23.50 2.76 -3.70
N LEU A 223 22.54 3.41 -4.36
CA LEU A 223 22.33 3.02 -5.74
C LEU A 223 23.75 3.07 -6.28
N LEU A 224 24.38 1.89 -6.41
CA LEU A 224 25.75 1.77 -6.87
C LEU A 224 25.79 2.77 -8.01
N LYS A 225 26.77 3.69 -7.96
CA LYS A 225 27.09 4.54 -9.09
C LYS A 225 27.56 3.59 -10.19
N PHE A 226 26.65 2.76 -10.67
CA PHE A 226 26.72 2.09 -11.92
C PHE A 226 26.72 3.24 -12.90
N ASP A 227 27.70 3.20 -13.80
CA ASP A 227 27.60 3.93 -15.03
C ASP A 227 26.19 3.73 -15.61
N THR A 228 25.66 4.75 -16.27
CA THR A 228 24.41 4.62 -17.03
C THR A 228 24.43 3.29 -17.76
N PRO A 229 23.49 2.36 -17.50
CA PRO A 229 23.53 1.05 -18.10
C PRO A 229 23.76 1.21 -19.60
N SER A 230 24.63 0.37 -20.15
CA SER A 230 24.86 0.23 -21.58
C SER A 230 24.75 -1.24 -21.94
N PRO A 231 24.23 -1.58 -23.13
CA PRO A 231 24.18 -2.97 -23.57
C PRO A 231 25.61 -3.52 -23.61
N SER A 232 25.80 -4.75 -23.10
CA SER A 232 27.15 -5.33 -22.94
C SER A 232 27.33 -6.66 -23.66
N THR A 233 26.37 -7.07 -24.50
CA THR A 233 26.49 -8.26 -25.36
C THR A 233 25.90 -7.98 -26.73
N PRO A 234 26.28 -8.72 -27.79
CA PRO A 234 25.78 -8.49 -29.14
C PRO A 234 24.24 -8.51 -29.25
N ALA A 235 23.56 -9.37 -28.49
CA ALA A 235 22.11 -9.44 -28.48
C ALA A 235 21.47 -8.18 -27.87
N HIS A 236 22.05 -7.66 -26.79
CA HIS A 236 21.58 -6.42 -26.16
C HIS A 236 21.89 -5.19 -27.02
N GLU A 237 23.06 -5.14 -27.65
CA GLU A 237 23.47 -4.05 -28.55
C GLU A 237 22.56 -4.00 -29.78
N ALA A 238 22.31 -5.15 -30.39
CA ALA A 238 21.38 -5.26 -31.52
C ALA A 238 19.97 -4.85 -31.12
N ALA A 239 19.46 -5.34 -29.98
CA ALA A 239 18.13 -4.95 -29.50
C ALA A 239 18.03 -3.45 -29.18
N ALA A 240 19.08 -2.84 -28.62
CA ALA A 240 19.16 -1.40 -28.40
C ALA A 240 19.19 -0.59 -29.71
N ALA A 241 19.67 -1.20 -30.81
CA ALA A 241 19.64 -0.65 -32.16
C ALA A 241 18.36 -0.99 -32.94
N GLY A 242 17.44 -1.77 -32.35
CA GLY A 242 16.16 -2.15 -32.97
C GLY A 242 16.20 -3.43 -33.80
N ASP A 243 17.25 -4.24 -33.65
CA ASP A 243 17.39 -5.55 -34.29
C ASP A 243 17.31 -6.68 -33.25
N ALA A 244 16.18 -7.41 -33.23
CA ALA A 244 16.01 -8.56 -32.35
C ALA A 244 16.62 -9.86 -32.92
N SER A 245 17.09 -9.87 -34.17
CA SER A 245 17.49 -11.10 -34.87
C SER A 245 18.65 -11.83 -34.20
N VAL A 246 19.55 -11.09 -33.53
CA VAL A 246 20.67 -11.67 -32.78
C VAL A 246 20.18 -12.47 -31.56
N ALA A 247 19.14 -12.01 -30.88
CA ALA A 247 18.52 -12.78 -29.79
C ALA A 247 17.73 -13.98 -30.34
N LEU A 248 17.07 -13.82 -31.48
CA LEU A 248 16.21 -14.86 -32.07
C LEU A 248 16.98 -16.03 -32.72
N LYS A 249 18.17 -15.79 -33.29
CA LYS A 249 18.96 -16.80 -34.01
C LYS A 249 19.87 -17.60 -33.07
N GLY A 250 19.26 -18.31 -32.12
CA GLY A 250 19.96 -19.21 -31.20
C GLY A 250 20.52 -18.55 -29.94
N GLY A 251 20.07 -17.33 -29.63
CA GLY A 251 20.33 -16.66 -28.36
C GLY A 251 19.30 -17.03 -27.29
N ASP A 252 19.64 -16.76 -26.03
CA ASP A 252 18.67 -16.74 -24.93
C ASP A 252 17.90 -15.41 -24.96
N LEU A 253 16.59 -15.47 -25.20
CA LEU A 253 15.70 -14.31 -25.29
C LEU A 253 15.67 -13.48 -24.00
N ASP A 254 15.93 -14.13 -22.87
CA ASP A 254 15.91 -13.55 -21.53
C ASP A 254 17.32 -13.46 -20.93
N ALA A 255 18.36 -13.56 -21.79
CA ALA A 255 19.74 -13.35 -21.40
C ALA A 255 19.87 -12.03 -20.64
N ARG A 256 20.60 -12.04 -19.53
CA ARG A 256 20.81 -10.84 -18.70
C ARG A 256 22.19 -10.27 -18.91
N ASP A 257 22.26 -8.97 -19.19
CA ASP A 257 23.52 -8.24 -19.22
C ASP A 257 24.07 -7.96 -17.81
N ALA A 258 25.21 -7.26 -17.73
CA ALA A 258 25.86 -6.92 -16.46
C ALA A 258 24.99 -6.06 -15.52
N PHE A 259 23.94 -5.42 -16.04
CA PHE A 259 22.98 -4.62 -15.29
C PHE A 259 21.67 -5.38 -15.02
N GLY A 260 21.60 -6.66 -15.40
CA GLY A 260 20.42 -7.50 -15.26
C GLY A 260 19.35 -7.26 -16.32
N GLN A 261 19.60 -6.42 -17.32
CA GLN A 261 18.63 -6.10 -18.38
C GLN A 261 18.59 -7.23 -19.41
N THR A 262 17.42 -7.46 -19.99
CA THR A 262 17.21 -8.40 -21.12
C THR A 262 17.17 -7.66 -22.45
N PRO A 263 17.26 -8.34 -23.61
CA PRO A 263 17.07 -7.71 -24.92
C PRO A 263 15.75 -6.91 -25.02
N LEU A 264 14.66 -7.42 -24.43
CA LEU A 264 13.37 -6.71 -24.41
C LEU A 264 13.44 -5.37 -23.67
N HIS A 265 14.22 -5.27 -22.58
CA HIS A 265 14.44 -4.01 -21.88
C HIS A 265 15.14 -2.96 -22.76
N TRP A 266 16.12 -3.39 -23.55
CA TRP A 266 16.87 -2.51 -24.45
C TRP A 266 16.04 -2.06 -25.63
N ALA A 267 15.31 -2.97 -26.27
CA ALA A 267 14.38 -2.64 -27.35
C ALA A 267 13.31 -1.64 -26.86
N ALA A 268 12.73 -1.87 -25.67
CA ALA A 268 11.76 -0.96 -25.08
C ALA A 268 12.37 0.40 -24.68
N ASN A 269 13.60 0.42 -24.16
CA ASN A 269 14.31 1.67 -23.83
C ASN A 269 14.70 2.49 -25.07
N GLY A 270 14.84 1.84 -26.23
CA GLY A 270 15.12 2.49 -27.52
C GLY A 270 13.88 2.91 -28.32
N GLY A 271 12.67 2.58 -27.84
CA GLY A 271 11.42 2.87 -28.58
C GLY A 271 11.18 1.94 -29.78
N HIS A 272 11.90 0.82 -29.87
CA HIS A 272 11.92 -0.04 -31.06
C HIS A 272 10.74 -1.03 -31.08
N THR A 273 9.56 -0.54 -31.45
CA THR A 273 8.31 -1.31 -31.42
C THR A 273 8.39 -2.62 -32.19
N ALA A 274 9.02 -2.65 -33.38
CA ALA A 274 9.17 -3.88 -34.16
C ALA A 274 9.96 -4.96 -33.43
N ALA A 275 11.14 -4.62 -32.89
CA ALA A 275 11.97 -5.53 -32.10
C ALA A 275 11.25 -6.00 -30.82
N VAL A 276 10.49 -5.12 -30.16
CA VAL A 276 9.66 -5.47 -29.00
C VAL A 276 8.62 -6.52 -29.38
N VAL A 277 7.88 -6.30 -30.47
CA VAL A 277 6.87 -7.26 -30.95
C VAL A 277 7.52 -8.60 -31.30
N GLU A 278 8.63 -8.62 -32.04
CA GLU A 278 9.34 -9.84 -32.40
C GLU A 278 9.79 -10.65 -31.17
N LEU A 279 10.37 -9.98 -30.16
CA LEU A 279 10.80 -10.62 -28.91
C LEU A 279 9.62 -11.20 -28.13
N ILE A 280 8.50 -10.47 -28.04
CA ILE A 280 7.27 -10.95 -27.39
C ILE A 280 6.72 -12.17 -28.13
N SER A 281 6.61 -12.12 -29.46
CA SER A 281 6.15 -13.23 -30.30
C SER A 281 7.02 -14.47 -30.16
N ALA A 282 8.33 -14.29 -29.99
CA ALA A 282 9.27 -15.38 -29.74
C ALA A 282 9.20 -15.94 -28.31
N GLY A 283 8.46 -15.29 -27.42
CA GLY A 283 8.14 -15.78 -26.08
C GLY A 283 8.98 -15.20 -24.95
N ALA A 284 9.73 -14.11 -25.19
CA ALA A 284 10.50 -13.41 -24.16
C ALA A 284 9.63 -13.03 -22.94
N ASP A 285 10.23 -13.02 -21.75
CA ASP A 285 9.54 -12.68 -20.52
C ASP A 285 9.29 -11.17 -20.39
N VAL A 286 8.05 -10.77 -20.66
CA VAL A 286 7.59 -9.37 -20.53
C VAL A 286 7.58 -8.85 -19.09
N ASN A 287 7.62 -9.74 -18.10
CA ASN A 287 7.60 -9.39 -16.68
C ASN A 287 9.00 -9.34 -16.05
N ALA A 288 10.04 -9.64 -16.83
CA ALA A 288 11.41 -9.65 -16.34
C ALA A 288 11.76 -8.29 -15.71
N LYS A 289 12.40 -8.36 -14.54
CA LYS A 289 12.94 -7.18 -13.84
C LYS A 289 14.41 -7.02 -14.16
N GLY A 290 14.75 -5.89 -14.77
CA GLY A 290 16.12 -5.51 -15.08
C GLY A 290 16.75 -4.60 -14.03
N TYR A 291 17.55 -3.65 -14.49
CA TYR A 291 18.26 -2.70 -13.63
C TYR A 291 17.28 -1.95 -12.72
N ILE A 292 17.61 -1.87 -11.41
CA ILE A 292 16.79 -1.31 -10.31
C ILE A 292 15.36 -1.89 -10.23
N GLY A 293 15.17 -3.13 -10.69
CA GLY A 293 13.88 -3.81 -10.66
C GLY A 293 12.87 -3.30 -11.68
N ALA A 294 13.27 -2.44 -12.61
CA ALA A 294 12.38 -1.87 -13.62
C ALA A 294 12.12 -2.87 -14.75
N THR A 295 10.85 -3.04 -15.14
CA THR A 295 10.43 -3.85 -16.29
C THR A 295 10.57 -3.08 -17.61
N ALA A 296 10.37 -3.76 -18.74
CA ALA A 296 10.28 -3.11 -20.05
C ALA A 296 9.14 -2.06 -20.11
N VAL A 297 8.00 -2.30 -19.45
CA VAL A 297 6.88 -1.34 -19.36
C VAL A 297 7.32 -0.05 -18.65
N CYS A 298 8.08 -0.15 -17.55
CA CYS A 298 8.63 1.03 -16.87
C CYS A 298 9.53 1.86 -17.80
N ARG A 299 10.32 1.22 -18.67
CA ARG A 299 11.20 1.91 -19.62
C ARG A 299 10.40 2.69 -20.67
N ALA A 300 9.44 2.04 -21.30
CA ALA A 300 8.56 2.65 -22.29
C ALA A 300 7.72 3.79 -21.68
N ALA A 301 7.19 3.61 -20.46
CA ALA A 301 6.46 4.64 -19.72
C ALA A 301 7.32 5.89 -19.44
N ARG A 302 8.56 5.68 -18.98
CA ARG A 302 9.52 6.75 -18.71
C ARG A 302 9.88 7.54 -19.97
N ASN A 303 9.98 6.88 -21.11
CA ASN A 303 10.35 7.51 -22.37
C ASN A 303 9.15 8.14 -23.11
N GLY A 304 7.93 7.67 -22.82
CA GLY A 304 6.73 8.13 -23.51
C GLY A 304 6.43 7.35 -24.80
N ASP A 305 7.05 6.19 -24.99
CA ASP A 305 6.93 5.38 -26.20
C ASP A 305 5.59 4.61 -26.22
N VAL A 306 4.53 5.28 -26.64
CA VAL A 306 3.15 4.75 -26.57
C VAL A 306 2.94 3.46 -27.36
N GLU A 307 3.54 3.32 -28.54
CA GLU A 307 3.38 2.10 -29.35
C GLU A 307 4.10 0.90 -28.71
N VAL A 308 5.26 1.11 -28.10
CA VAL A 308 5.94 0.09 -27.29
C VAL A 308 5.09 -0.28 -26.08
N LEU A 309 4.51 0.72 -25.38
CA LEU A 309 3.60 0.45 -24.26
C LEU A 309 2.42 -0.41 -24.70
N ARG A 310 1.75 -0.08 -25.80
CA ARG A 310 0.62 -0.88 -26.31
C ARG A 310 1.05 -2.31 -26.62
N ALA A 311 2.19 -2.50 -27.29
CA ALA A 311 2.71 -3.83 -27.59
C ALA A 311 2.97 -4.67 -26.32
N LEU A 312 3.59 -4.06 -25.31
CA LEU A 312 3.88 -4.73 -24.03
C LEU A 312 2.61 -5.00 -23.21
N LEU A 313 1.68 -4.04 -23.15
CA LEU A 313 0.45 -4.14 -22.35
C LEU A 313 -0.58 -5.07 -23.00
N ALA A 314 -0.51 -5.28 -24.32
CA ALA A 314 -1.31 -6.26 -25.05
C ALA A 314 -0.67 -7.66 -25.05
N ALA A 315 0.53 -7.84 -24.49
CA ALA A 315 1.22 -9.12 -24.51
C ALA A 315 0.46 -10.18 -23.68
N PRO A 316 0.21 -11.40 -24.21
CA PRO A 316 -0.59 -12.42 -23.52
C PRO A 316 -0.04 -12.86 -22.15
N LYS A 317 1.27 -12.71 -21.93
CA LYS A 317 1.97 -13.12 -20.71
C LYS A 317 2.13 -12.01 -19.68
N ILE A 318 1.59 -10.80 -19.89
CA ILE A 318 1.70 -9.72 -18.90
C ILE A 318 0.96 -10.13 -17.62
N SER A 319 1.68 -10.16 -16.49
CA SER A 319 1.14 -10.61 -15.21
C SER A 319 0.49 -9.47 -14.43
N CYS A 320 1.11 -8.29 -14.43
CA CYS A 320 0.65 -7.11 -13.72
C CYS A 320 1.26 -5.84 -14.32
N ILE A 321 0.39 -4.93 -14.76
CA ILE A 321 0.74 -3.61 -15.32
C ILE A 321 1.41 -2.73 -14.25
N ASP A 322 1.04 -2.91 -12.99
CA ASP A 322 1.48 -2.08 -11.87
C ASP A 322 2.79 -2.55 -11.23
N THR A 323 3.43 -3.59 -11.79
CA THR A 323 4.67 -4.17 -11.26
C THR A 323 5.70 -3.08 -10.92
N PRO A 324 6.02 -2.87 -9.63
CA PRO A 324 6.87 -1.76 -9.25
C PRO A 324 8.36 -2.12 -9.31
N ASN A 325 9.18 -1.09 -9.48
CA ASN A 325 10.63 -1.20 -9.38
C ASN A 325 11.12 -1.31 -7.91
N ASP A 326 12.43 -1.36 -7.68
CA ASP A 326 13.00 -1.47 -6.33
C ASP A 326 12.78 -0.21 -5.45
N LYS A 327 12.31 0.89 -6.04
CA LYS A 327 11.87 2.11 -5.35
C LYS A 327 10.35 2.18 -5.20
N MET A 328 9.66 1.07 -5.42
CA MET A 328 8.21 0.94 -5.41
C MET A 328 7.47 1.80 -6.45
N GLN A 329 8.16 2.27 -7.49
CA GLN A 329 7.55 3.07 -8.55
C GLN A 329 6.96 2.15 -9.61
N SER A 330 5.64 2.24 -9.82
CA SER A 330 4.94 1.60 -10.94
C SER A 330 5.21 2.33 -12.27
N PRO A 331 4.88 1.73 -13.44
CA PRO A 331 4.98 2.43 -14.71
C PRO A 331 4.23 3.77 -14.75
N LEU A 332 3.08 3.87 -14.08
CA LEU A 332 2.31 5.12 -14.02
C LEU A 332 3.08 6.24 -13.29
N HIS A 333 3.84 5.91 -12.24
CA HIS A 333 4.76 6.88 -11.61
C HIS A 333 5.82 7.37 -12.59
N PHE A 334 6.44 6.47 -13.37
CA PHE A 334 7.45 6.84 -14.35
C PHE A 334 6.91 7.80 -15.41
N ALA A 335 5.75 7.50 -15.99
CA ALA A 335 5.11 8.36 -16.99
C ALA A 335 4.70 9.72 -16.39
N ALA A 336 4.13 9.72 -15.18
CA ALA A 336 3.70 10.92 -14.48
C ALA A 336 4.87 11.85 -14.11
N PHE A 337 5.94 11.29 -13.52
CA PHE A 337 7.16 12.01 -13.16
C PHE A 337 7.88 12.60 -14.38
N LYS A 338 7.86 11.88 -15.50
CA LYS A 338 8.46 12.32 -16.78
C LYS A 338 7.55 13.22 -17.61
N LYS A 339 6.33 13.49 -17.14
CA LYS A 339 5.34 14.34 -17.81
C LYS A 339 4.91 13.81 -19.19
N ASN A 340 4.92 12.49 -19.36
CA ASN A 340 4.51 11.84 -20.60
C ASN A 340 3.00 11.60 -20.59
N ARG A 341 2.20 12.65 -20.80
CA ARG A 341 0.73 12.57 -20.72
C ARG A 341 0.11 11.48 -21.59
N ALA A 342 0.65 11.27 -22.80
CA ALA A 342 0.16 10.21 -23.70
C ALA A 342 0.41 8.79 -23.13
N ALA A 343 1.57 8.56 -22.51
CA ALA A 343 1.87 7.31 -21.83
C ALA A 343 1.02 7.13 -20.57
N VAL A 344 0.76 8.20 -19.81
CA VAL A 344 -0.19 8.19 -18.68
C VAL A 344 -1.56 7.72 -19.15
N ARG A 345 -2.13 8.35 -20.18
CA ARG A 345 -3.43 7.97 -20.73
C ARG A 345 -3.44 6.53 -21.24
N CYS A 346 -2.39 6.10 -21.93
CA CYS A 346 -2.26 4.72 -22.36
C CYS A 346 -2.29 3.74 -21.17
N LEU A 347 -1.49 3.98 -20.13
CA LEU A 347 -1.47 3.13 -18.93
C LEU A 347 -2.83 3.11 -18.21
N LEU A 348 -3.46 4.27 -18.04
CA LEU A 348 -4.80 4.36 -17.46
C LEU A 348 -5.83 3.59 -18.29
N ALA A 349 -5.76 3.69 -19.62
CA ALA A 349 -6.64 2.97 -20.52
C ALA A 349 -6.48 1.46 -20.35
N TYR A 350 -5.27 0.94 -20.13
CA TYR A 350 -5.06 -0.49 -19.84
C TYR A 350 -5.35 -0.88 -18.38
N GLY A 351 -5.86 0.04 -17.55
CA GLY A 351 -6.30 -0.24 -16.19
C GLY A 351 -5.20 -0.15 -15.13
N ALA A 352 -4.10 0.58 -15.40
CA ALA A 352 -3.08 0.83 -14.37
C ALA A 352 -3.68 1.51 -13.13
N SER A 353 -3.34 1.01 -11.94
CA SER A 353 -3.86 1.53 -10.69
C SER A 353 -3.37 2.95 -10.40
N THR A 354 -4.32 3.83 -10.05
CA THR A 354 -4.03 5.22 -9.64
C THR A 354 -3.59 5.34 -8.18
N MET A 355 -3.49 4.21 -7.46
CA MET A 355 -3.36 4.15 -6.00
C MET A 355 -2.10 3.42 -5.52
N VAL A 356 -1.25 2.91 -6.43
CA VAL A 356 0.03 2.31 -6.06
C VAL A 356 0.88 3.35 -5.31
N LEU A 357 1.50 2.96 -4.20
CA LEU A 357 2.35 3.86 -3.42
C LEU A 357 3.83 3.63 -3.74
N ASP A 358 4.56 4.72 -4.02
CA ASP A 358 6.01 4.69 -4.11
C ASP A 358 6.68 4.53 -2.73
N ARG A 359 8.02 4.43 -2.71
CA ARG A 359 8.77 4.30 -1.46
C ARG A 359 8.52 5.46 -0.48
N LYS A 360 8.13 6.63 -0.96
CA LYS A 360 7.82 7.81 -0.14
C LYS A 360 6.35 7.87 0.28
N GLY A 361 5.55 6.86 -0.05
CA GLY A 361 4.13 6.81 0.25
C GLY A 361 3.29 7.72 -0.65
N ARG A 362 3.75 8.04 -1.86
CA ARG A 362 3.03 8.90 -2.82
C ARG A 362 2.35 8.05 -3.88
N THR A 363 1.16 8.50 -4.30
CA THR A 363 0.48 7.99 -5.49
C THR A 363 1.06 8.60 -6.78
N PRO A 364 0.78 8.03 -7.97
CA PRO A 364 1.26 8.60 -9.24
C PRO A 364 0.80 10.05 -9.48
N ALA A 365 -0.40 10.42 -9.02
CA ALA A 365 -0.92 11.79 -9.10
C ALA A 365 -0.07 12.80 -8.29
N GLU A 366 0.57 12.34 -7.22
CA GLU A 366 1.43 13.16 -6.35
C GLU A 366 2.90 13.17 -6.81
N ASP A 367 3.29 12.29 -7.73
CA ASP A 367 4.66 12.23 -8.26
C ASP A 367 4.85 13.09 -9.53
N THR A 368 3.78 13.67 -10.08
CA THR A 368 3.87 14.65 -11.16
C THR A 368 3.82 16.09 -10.66
N SER A 369 4.43 17.01 -11.41
CA SER A 369 4.25 18.47 -11.26
C SER A 369 3.38 19.08 -12.37
N ASP A 370 2.83 18.23 -13.24
CA ASP A 370 1.98 18.64 -14.34
C ASP A 370 0.50 18.51 -13.93
N GLU A 371 -0.22 19.64 -13.90
CA GLU A 371 -1.62 19.71 -13.44
C GLU A 371 -2.56 18.90 -14.32
N ASP A 372 -2.30 18.86 -15.63
CA ASP A 372 -3.12 18.18 -16.62
C ASP A 372 -3.00 16.67 -16.49
N ILE A 373 -1.78 16.17 -16.26
CA ILE A 373 -1.54 14.75 -15.96
C ILE A 373 -2.18 14.37 -14.63
N ARG A 374 -2.05 15.22 -13.61
CA ARG A 374 -2.69 14.98 -12.31
C ARG A 374 -4.20 14.90 -12.45
N ALA A 375 -4.80 15.82 -13.19
CA ALA A 375 -6.22 15.84 -13.48
C ALA A 375 -6.66 14.55 -14.21
N ASP A 376 -5.90 14.11 -15.22
CA ASP A 376 -6.20 12.85 -15.93
C ASP A 376 -6.19 11.63 -14.97
N ILE A 377 -5.20 11.53 -14.09
CA ILE A 377 -5.10 10.42 -13.11
C ILE A 377 -6.25 10.46 -12.10
N LEU A 378 -6.57 11.64 -11.56
CA LEU A 378 -7.68 11.81 -10.62
C LEU A 378 -9.03 11.56 -11.29
N ARG A 379 -9.17 11.92 -12.57
CA ARG A 379 -10.36 11.62 -13.36
C ARG A 379 -10.54 10.12 -13.55
N ALA A 380 -9.49 9.37 -13.93
CA ALA A 380 -9.55 7.91 -13.99
C ALA A 380 -9.89 7.28 -12.64
N ARG A 381 -9.44 7.86 -11.52
CA ARG A 381 -9.79 7.39 -10.18
C ARG A 381 -11.28 7.54 -9.87
N ALA A 382 -11.90 8.64 -10.31
CA ALA A 382 -13.31 8.93 -10.03
C ALA A 382 -14.27 8.27 -11.01
N GLU A 383 -13.92 8.25 -12.30
CA GLU A 383 -14.80 7.81 -13.40
C GLU A 383 -14.44 6.41 -13.95
N GLY A 384 -13.32 5.84 -13.52
CA GLY A 384 -12.80 4.56 -14.01
C GLY A 384 -11.92 4.70 -15.27
N ALA A 385 -11.27 3.59 -15.66
CA ALA A 385 -10.32 3.54 -16.78
C ALA A 385 -10.94 3.79 -18.16
N GLU A 386 -12.25 3.57 -18.31
CA GLU A 386 -12.96 3.65 -19.59
C GLU A 386 -12.98 5.05 -20.20
N VAL A 387 -12.76 6.09 -19.39
CA VAL A 387 -12.66 7.48 -19.86
C VAL A 387 -11.44 7.76 -20.74
N PHE A 388 -10.51 6.81 -20.80
CA PHE A 388 -9.32 6.85 -21.64
C PHE A 388 -9.26 5.68 -22.65
N ALA A 389 -10.35 4.94 -22.86
CA ALA A 389 -10.36 3.75 -23.72
C ALA A 389 -9.85 4.03 -25.15
N GLU A 390 -10.02 5.25 -25.66
CA GLU A 390 -9.49 5.69 -26.96
C GLU A 390 -7.96 5.64 -27.04
N ALA A 391 -7.27 5.75 -25.90
CA ALA A 391 -5.81 5.69 -25.84
C ALA A 391 -5.26 4.27 -26.06
N ARG A 392 -6.11 3.22 -25.94
CA ARG A 392 -5.75 1.84 -26.36
C ARG A 392 -5.50 1.74 -27.87
N GLY A 393 -6.02 2.68 -28.66
CA GLY A 393 -5.93 2.70 -30.12
C GLY A 393 -7.14 2.02 -30.78
N GLY A 394 -7.68 2.63 -31.85
CA GLY A 394 -8.83 2.13 -32.60
C GLY A 394 -8.50 1.86 -34.07
N GLY A 395 -8.77 0.61 -34.51
CA GLY A 395 -9.10 0.26 -35.89
C GLY A 395 -8.02 0.39 -36.96
N GLY A 396 -7.23 -0.68 -37.17
CA GLY A 396 -6.40 -0.80 -38.37
C GLY A 396 -5.26 -1.81 -38.24
N GLY A 397 -5.60 -3.10 -38.29
CA GLY A 397 -4.71 -4.18 -38.71
C GLY A 397 -3.25 -4.13 -38.20
N CYS A 398 -3.04 -4.24 -36.90
CA CYS A 398 -1.82 -4.88 -36.42
C CYS A 398 -2.25 -6.22 -35.85
N ALA A 399 -1.71 -7.29 -36.40
CA ALA A 399 -2.06 -8.67 -36.06
C ALA A 399 -2.14 -8.83 -34.55
N VAL A 400 -3.29 -9.36 -34.11
CA VAL A 400 -3.45 -9.92 -32.77
C VAL A 400 -2.30 -10.90 -32.57
N LEU A 401 -1.46 -10.62 -31.58
CA LEU A 401 -0.40 -11.51 -31.12
C LEU A 401 -0.97 -12.80 -30.53
#